data_AF-A0A3M2GGP3-F1
#
_entry.id   AF-A0A3M2GGP3-F1
#
_cell.length_a   1.000
_cell.length_b   1.000
_cell.length_c   1.000
_cell.angle_alpha   90.00
_cell.angle_beta   90.00
_cell.angle_gamma   90.00
#
_symmetry.space_group_name_H-M   'P 1'
#
loop_
_entity.id
_entity.type
_entity.pdbx_description
1 polymer ?
#
loop_
_entity_poly.entity_id
_entity_poly.type
_entity_poly.pdbx_seq_one_letter_code
_entity_poly.pdbx_strand_id
1 'polypeptide(L)'
;GRRIFLRGTNYIGTQWLAEMNAERYGFDLGLMKQANINGVRVHAHVAAREFYRRCDEMGMLVWQDFPLQWGYVDDPEFYREAERQAKDMIHLLYNHPSVIAWSLHNEPPWDATWMQYKYRHYNPEQNRALDERLYRVLQGMDSTRYLHKYSATGEHPWYGWYSGHWKDYARPTHQPLITEFGAQALPDLPSLQKIFTGEALWPDTEEKWQEWEYHNFQRRETFEIAGVPMGNGIEEFIRNTQEYQARLIQYAAESYRRQRYRPVAAIFQFMFVEDWPSVNWGIVDYWRNPKPGYQALRIAYQPVLPGIEWDRQRWEPGETVKLHFWVINDLPKAFPDARLSWTLRQGESIRETQTVTLSIPPDSGRRVVEWKQKGLASGEYRLQVRLEEARGEVLGTNEFRFTVGQPAIQ
;
A
#
# COMPACT_ATOMS: atom_id res chain seq x y z
N GLY A 1 26.10 1.67 9.57
CA GLY A 1 24.67 1.89 9.87
C GLY A 1 23.96 0.57 10.10
N ARG A 2 22.65 0.59 10.38
CA ARG A 2 21.77 -0.59 10.39
C ARG A 2 20.81 -0.50 9.20
N ARG A 3 20.45 -1.64 8.60
CA ARG A 3 19.41 -1.66 7.57
C ARG A 3 18.04 -1.43 8.21
N ILE A 4 17.16 -0.74 7.50
CA ILE A 4 15.77 -0.52 7.88
C ILE A 4 14.93 -0.90 6.67
N PHE A 5 14.01 -1.83 6.83
CA PHE A 5 13.04 -2.14 5.79
C PHE A 5 11.94 -1.06 5.82
N LEU A 6 11.81 -0.30 4.73
CA LEU A 6 10.83 0.78 4.64
C LEU A 6 9.46 0.20 4.33
N ARG A 7 8.51 0.43 5.25
CA ARG A 7 7.10 0.09 5.14
C ARG A 7 6.36 1.40 5.11
N GLY A 8 6.16 1.88 3.90
CA GLY A 8 5.71 3.22 3.64
C GLY A 8 4.33 3.30 3.04
N THR A 9 3.87 4.53 2.87
CA THR A 9 2.67 4.86 2.09
C THR A 9 2.91 6.16 1.33
N ASN A 10 2.20 6.34 0.23
CA ASN A 10 2.13 7.58 -0.51
C ASN A 10 1.10 8.49 0.14
N TYR A 11 1.43 9.77 0.26
CA TYR A 11 0.62 10.73 0.99
C TYR A 11 0.41 11.99 0.17
N ILE A 12 -0.86 12.42 0.11
CA ILE A 12 -1.34 13.71 -0.36
C ILE A 12 -2.46 14.08 0.63
N GLY A 13 -2.26 15.12 1.44
CA GLY A 13 -3.14 15.37 2.60
C GLY A 13 -4.54 15.88 2.26
N THR A 14 -4.63 16.77 1.26
CA THR A 14 -5.88 17.29 0.70
C THR A 14 -5.57 18.05 -0.60
N GLN A 15 -6.55 18.19 -1.49
CA GLN A 15 -6.48 19.07 -2.66
C GLN A 15 -6.16 20.52 -2.28
N TRP A 16 -6.56 20.94 -1.06
CA TRP A 16 -6.30 22.28 -0.53
C TRP A 16 -5.14 22.24 0.46
N LEU A 17 -3.90 22.14 -0.03
CA LEU A 17 -2.70 22.00 0.82
C LEU A 17 -2.61 23.05 1.95
N ALA A 18 -3.15 24.26 1.72
CA ALA A 18 -3.20 25.33 2.72
C ALA A 18 -4.06 25.03 3.96
N GLU A 19 -4.98 24.06 3.88
CA GLU A 19 -5.78 23.63 5.04
C GLU A 19 -5.01 22.69 5.98
N MET A 20 -3.89 22.12 5.52
CA MET A 20 -3.11 21.20 6.33
C MET A 20 -2.24 21.96 7.33
N ASN A 21 -2.52 21.76 8.61
CA ASN A 21 -1.78 22.37 9.72
C ASN A 21 -1.14 21.29 10.62
N ALA A 22 -0.40 21.73 11.64
CA ALA A 22 0.31 20.83 12.55
C ALA A 22 -0.58 19.80 13.29
N GLU A 23 -1.87 20.12 13.48
CA GLU A 23 -2.85 19.21 14.10
C GLU A 23 -3.30 18.15 13.10
N ARG A 24 -3.75 18.56 11.91
CA ARG A 24 -4.17 17.62 10.85
C ARG A 24 -3.04 16.68 10.42
N TYR A 25 -1.82 17.20 10.25
CA TYR A 25 -0.66 16.35 9.99
C TYR A 25 -0.35 15.41 11.17
N GLY A 26 -0.45 15.90 12.41
CA GLY A 26 -0.25 15.06 13.60
C GLY A 26 -1.26 13.92 13.67
N PHE A 27 -2.51 14.18 13.28
CA PHE A 27 -3.56 13.17 13.21
C PHE A 27 -3.27 12.12 12.14
N ASP A 28 -3.01 12.54 10.89
CA ASP A 28 -2.72 11.63 9.78
C ASP A 28 -1.46 10.78 10.07
N LEU A 29 -0.38 11.40 10.55
CA LEU A 29 0.85 10.69 10.96
C LEU A 29 0.62 9.76 12.16
N GLY A 30 -0.29 10.12 13.06
CA GLY A 30 -0.71 9.26 14.17
C GLY A 30 -1.37 7.98 13.68
N LEU A 31 -2.28 8.08 12.71
CA LEU A 31 -2.87 6.91 12.03
C LEU A 31 -1.80 6.09 11.32
N MET A 32 -0.87 6.73 10.60
CA MET A 32 0.23 6.01 9.95
C MET A 32 1.06 5.20 10.95
N LYS A 33 1.44 5.81 12.09
CA LYS A 33 2.20 5.14 13.15
C LYS A 33 1.45 3.94 13.72
N GLN A 34 0.15 4.08 13.96
CA GLN A 34 -0.72 3.00 14.43
C GLN A 34 -0.85 1.85 13.42
N ALA A 35 -0.71 2.15 12.12
CA ALA A 35 -0.62 1.18 11.03
C ALA A 35 0.78 0.58 10.84
N ASN A 36 1.73 0.81 11.76
CA ASN A 36 3.12 0.34 11.68
C ASN A 36 3.94 0.89 10.50
N ILE A 37 3.45 1.96 9.85
CA ILE A 37 4.17 2.68 8.81
C ILE A 37 5.38 3.38 9.43
N ASN A 38 6.53 3.30 8.76
CA ASN A 38 7.77 3.97 9.16
C ASN A 38 8.34 4.91 8.09
N GLY A 39 7.72 4.95 6.91
CA GLY A 39 8.09 5.82 5.80
C GLY A 39 6.88 6.51 5.17
N VAL A 40 7.04 7.74 4.70
CA VAL A 40 6.02 8.49 3.97
C VAL A 40 6.64 9.01 2.70
N ARG A 41 6.06 8.67 1.55
CA ARG A 41 6.40 9.29 0.27
C ARG A 41 5.47 10.48 0.06
N VAL A 42 6.02 11.69 0.07
CA VAL A 42 5.27 12.91 -0.25
C VAL A 42 5.16 12.93 -1.77
N HIS A 43 4.00 12.52 -2.27
CA HIS A 43 3.84 12.19 -3.69
C HIS A 43 3.66 13.45 -4.53
N ALA A 44 4.60 13.71 -5.43
CA ALA A 44 4.59 14.79 -6.43
C ALA A 44 4.21 16.21 -5.91
N HIS A 45 4.45 16.52 -4.64
CA HIS A 45 4.20 17.84 -4.06
C HIS A 45 5.16 18.14 -2.90
N VAL A 46 5.16 19.39 -2.43
CA VAL A 46 5.87 19.80 -1.21
C VAL A 46 4.85 20.11 -0.13
N ALA A 47 4.95 19.44 1.03
CA ALA A 47 4.04 19.65 2.15
C ALA A 47 4.38 20.94 2.93
N ALA A 48 3.51 21.36 3.85
CA ALA A 48 3.85 22.48 4.73
C ALA A 48 4.97 22.09 5.72
N ARG A 49 5.68 23.08 6.26
CA ARG A 49 6.84 22.87 7.16
C ARG A 49 6.49 22.06 8.41
N GLU A 50 5.25 22.18 8.85
CA GLU A 50 4.64 21.46 9.96
C GLU A 50 4.68 19.94 9.75
N PHE A 51 4.46 19.46 8.53
CA PHE A 51 4.54 18.03 8.21
C PHE A 51 5.94 17.48 8.51
N TYR A 52 6.98 18.11 7.96
CA TYR A 52 8.36 17.66 8.14
C TYR A 52 8.81 17.74 9.59
N ARG A 53 8.42 18.80 10.32
CA ARG A 53 8.68 18.91 11.77
C ARG A 53 8.03 17.77 12.55
N ARG A 54 6.77 17.42 12.25
CA ARG A 54 6.10 16.28 12.88
C ARG A 54 6.77 14.95 12.54
N CYS A 55 7.20 14.77 11.29
CA CYS A 55 7.96 13.60 10.89
C CYS A 55 9.28 13.46 11.67
N ASP A 56 10.01 14.58 11.88
CA ASP A 56 11.22 14.59 12.71
C ASP A 56 10.92 14.17 14.15
N GLU A 57 9.91 14.78 14.78
CA GLU A 57 9.50 14.52 16.17
C GLU A 57 9.03 13.06 16.37
N MET A 58 8.32 12.50 15.40
CA MET A 58 7.71 11.18 15.49
C MET A 58 8.62 10.05 14.98
N GLY A 59 9.78 10.37 14.40
CA GLY A 59 10.66 9.39 13.75
C GLY A 59 9.98 8.71 12.57
N MET A 60 9.30 9.48 11.72
CA MET A 60 8.73 9.03 10.44
C MET A 60 9.69 9.43 9.31
N LEU A 61 10.15 8.45 8.54
CA LEU A 61 11.09 8.70 7.45
C LEU A 61 10.34 9.27 6.25
N VAL A 62 10.93 10.24 5.55
CA VAL A 62 10.32 10.94 4.43
C VAL A 62 11.13 10.68 3.16
N TRP A 63 10.44 10.15 2.15
CA TRP A 63 10.86 10.16 0.77
C TRP A 63 10.18 11.36 0.10
N GLN A 64 10.96 12.37 -0.27
CA GLN A 64 10.43 13.61 -0.84
C GLN A 64 10.51 13.58 -2.36
N ASP A 65 9.37 13.59 -3.04
CA ASP A 65 9.35 13.82 -4.48
C ASP A 65 9.54 15.32 -4.79
N PHE A 66 10.14 15.65 -5.92
CA PHE A 66 9.93 16.97 -6.50
C PHE A 66 8.51 17.03 -7.08
N PRO A 67 7.91 18.22 -7.24
CA PRO A 67 6.55 18.37 -7.76
C PRO A 67 6.48 18.15 -9.28
N LEU A 68 6.96 16.99 -9.75
CA LEU A 68 6.95 16.55 -11.14
C LEU A 68 6.25 15.20 -11.25
N GLN A 69 5.14 15.20 -11.98
CA GLN A 69 4.36 14.02 -12.32
C GLN A 69 4.00 14.05 -13.80
N TRP A 70 4.30 12.96 -14.51
CA TRP A 70 3.97 12.76 -15.92
C TRP A 70 4.57 13.82 -16.87
N GLY A 71 3.80 14.33 -17.83
CA GLY A 71 4.30 15.14 -18.94
C GLY A 71 4.24 16.64 -18.68
N TYR A 72 5.37 17.32 -18.89
CA TYR A 72 5.49 18.78 -18.91
C TYR A 72 5.95 19.29 -20.28
N VAL A 73 5.83 20.59 -20.51
CA VAL A 73 6.35 21.23 -21.72
C VAL A 73 7.89 21.15 -21.77
N ASP A 74 8.43 20.75 -22.92
CA ASP A 74 9.88 20.77 -23.16
C ASP A 74 10.33 22.16 -23.62
N ASP A 75 10.52 23.04 -22.64
CA ASP A 75 10.87 24.44 -22.86
C ASP A 75 12.05 24.88 -21.95
N PRO A 76 13.05 25.63 -22.46
CA PRO A 76 14.19 26.08 -21.65
C PRO A 76 13.84 26.98 -20.46
N GLU A 77 12.75 27.73 -20.49
CA GLU A 77 12.25 28.52 -19.36
C GLU A 77 11.61 27.61 -18.31
N PHE A 78 10.80 26.63 -18.72
CA PHE A 78 10.28 25.61 -17.80
C PHE A 78 11.44 24.87 -17.09
N TYR A 79 12.49 24.50 -17.83
CA TYR A 79 13.64 23.79 -17.26
C TYR A 79 14.41 24.64 -16.24
N ARG A 80 14.56 25.95 -16.53
CA ARG A 80 15.20 26.89 -15.59
C ARG A 80 14.39 27.04 -14.31
N GLU A 81 13.07 27.13 -14.43
CA GLU A 81 12.19 27.28 -13.27
C GLU A 81 12.10 26.00 -12.44
N ALA A 82 11.98 24.83 -13.08
CA ALA A 82 12.04 23.54 -12.40
C ALA A 82 13.37 23.34 -11.65
N GLU A 83 14.50 23.70 -12.27
CA GLU A 83 15.81 23.67 -11.62
C GLU A 83 15.87 24.62 -10.42
N ARG A 84 15.36 25.85 -10.54
CA ARG A 84 15.32 26.83 -9.44
C ARG A 84 14.50 26.29 -8.27
N GLN A 85 13.27 25.86 -8.52
CA GLN A 85 12.39 25.32 -7.47
C GLN A 85 12.98 24.07 -6.82
N ALA A 86 13.64 23.21 -7.61
CA ALA A 86 14.30 22.03 -7.08
C ALA A 86 15.43 22.38 -6.10
N LYS A 87 16.27 23.36 -6.44
CA LYS A 87 17.32 23.87 -5.54
C LYS A 87 16.72 24.44 -4.26
N ASP A 88 15.68 25.25 -4.39
CA ASP A 88 15.00 25.87 -3.25
C ASP A 88 14.36 24.83 -2.33
N MET A 89 13.76 23.77 -2.88
CA MET A 89 13.18 22.67 -2.11
C MET A 89 14.24 21.92 -1.28
N ILE A 90 15.39 21.58 -1.90
CA ILE A 90 16.50 20.95 -1.16
C ILE A 90 16.95 21.87 -0.02
N HIS A 91 17.18 23.16 -0.30
CA HIS A 91 17.60 24.11 0.74
C HIS A 91 16.57 24.24 1.88
N LEU A 92 15.29 24.31 1.53
CA LEU A 92 14.18 24.40 2.50
C LEU A 92 14.15 23.19 3.43
N LEU A 93 14.37 22.00 2.87
CA LEU A 93 14.18 20.74 3.56
C LEU A 93 15.47 20.09 4.09
N TYR A 94 16.64 20.66 3.78
CA TYR A 94 17.97 20.12 4.07
C TYR A 94 18.20 19.73 5.53
N ASN A 95 17.65 20.52 6.47
CA ASN A 95 17.87 20.33 7.90
C ASN A 95 16.85 19.38 8.57
N HIS A 96 15.91 18.82 7.81
CA HIS A 96 14.97 17.83 8.35
C HIS A 96 15.61 16.43 8.34
N PRO A 97 15.92 15.84 9.52
CA PRO A 97 16.48 14.49 9.60
C PRO A 97 15.50 13.40 9.16
N SER A 98 14.19 13.68 9.16
CA SER A 98 13.19 12.76 8.61
C SER A 98 13.36 12.53 7.12
N VAL A 99 13.79 13.53 6.35
CA VAL A 99 14.00 13.38 4.89
C VAL A 99 15.22 12.50 4.66
N ILE A 100 15.02 11.35 4.01
CA ILE A 100 16.07 10.36 3.75
C ILE A 100 16.39 10.16 2.27
N ALA A 101 15.48 10.57 1.39
CA ALA A 101 15.63 10.42 -0.06
C ALA A 101 14.90 11.54 -0.79
N TRP A 102 15.45 11.90 -1.94
CA TRP A 102 14.87 12.81 -2.91
C TRP A 102 14.48 12.01 -4.16
N SER A 103 13.34 12.29 -4.80
CA SER A 103 12.95 11.64 -6.05
C SER A 103 12.44 12.64 -7.07
N LEU A 104 13.07 12.72 -8.24
CA LEU A 104 12.78 13.83 -9.17
C LEU A 104 11.40 13.75 -9.80
N HIS A 105 11.07 12.63 -10.44
CA HIS A 105 9.92 12.59 -11.35
C HIS A 105 9.11 11.32 -11.16
N ASN A 106 7.81 11.46 -10.92
CA ASN A 106 6.88 10.34 -10.94
C ASN A 106 6.44 10.01 -12.38
N GLU A 107 6.76 8.79 -12.85
CA GLU A 107 6.31 8.24 -14.13
C GLU A 107 6.45 9.21 -15.33
N PRO A 108 7.68 9.69 -15.64
CA PRO A 108 7.85 10.57 -16.79
C PRO A 108 7.45 9.86 -18.09
N PRO A 109 6.99 10.59 -19.14
CA PRO A 109 6.47 9.96 -20.35
C PRO A 109 7.47 9.02 -21.04
N TRP A 110 8.76 9.31 -20.95
CA TRP A 110 9.81 8.48 -21.55
C TRP A 110 10.02 7.12 -20.87
N ASP A 111 9.46 6.91 -19.68
CA ASP A 111 9.37 5.63 -18.96
C ASP A 111 7.93 5.06 -19.02
N ALA A 112 6.92 5.93 -18.91
CA ALA A 112 5.52 5.56 -18.77
C ALA A 112 4.83 5.25 -20.10
N THR A 113 5.20 4.13 -20.73
CA THR A 113 4.70 3.75 -22.07
C THR A 113 3.19 3.55 -22.15
N TRP A 114 2.50 3.33 -21.01
CA TRP A 114 1.04 3.22 -20.98
C TRP A 114 0.35 4.51 -21.45
N MET A 115 1.01 5.66 -21.34
CA MET A 115 0.49 6.97 -21.74
C MET A 115 0.15 7.03 -23.24
N GLN A 116 0.80 6.24 -24.09
CA GLN A 116 0.51 6.17 -25.53
C GLN A 116 -0.93 5.74 -25.83
N TYR A 117 -1.56 5.00 -24.92
CA TYR A 117 -2.93 4.51 -25.08
C TYR A 117 -3.97 5.50 -24.56
N LYS A 118 -3.55 6.47 -23.73
CA LYS A 118 -4.44 7.46 -23.10
C LYS A 118 -4.35 8.84 -23.74
N TYR A 119 -3.16 9.25 -24.20
CA TYR A 119 -2.89 10.61 -24.66
C TYR A 119 -2.53 10.64 -26.15
N ARG A 120 -3.35 11.33 -26.95
CA ARG A 120 -3.18 11.47 -28.40
C ARG A 120 -1.82 12.07 -28.81
N HIS A 121 -1.26 12.95 -27.98
CA HIS A 121 -0.01 13.68 -28.27
C HIS A 121 1.18 13.14 -27.46
N TYR A 122 1.13 11.88 -27.03
CA TYR A 122 2.24 11.24 -26.32
C TYR A 122 3.54 11.29 -27.14
N ASN A 123 4.63 11.66 -26.47
CA ASN A 123 5.98 11.64 -27.01
C ASN A 123 6.90 10.86 -26.06
N PRO A 124 7.49 9.72 -26.50
CA PRO A 124 8.34 8.88 -25.65
C PRO A 124 9.70 9.52 -25.28
N GLU A 125 10.01 10.71 -25.79
CA GLU A 125 11.21 11.46 -25.41
C GLU A 125 10.90 12.68 -24.53
N GLN A 126 9.61 12.96 -24.28
CA GLN A 126 9.17 14.13 -23.52
C GLN A 126 9.77 14.13 -22.11
N ASN A 127 10.32 15.27 -21.69
CA ASN A 127 10.97 15.50 -20.38
C ASN A 127 12.30 14.78 -20.12
N ARG A 128 12.81 13.95 -21.03
CA ARG A 128 14.08 13.27 -20.81
C ARG A 128 15.24 14.26 -20.59
N ALA A 129 15.26 15.37 -21.33
CA ALA A 129 16.26 16.43 -21.15
C ALA A 129 16.12 17.19 -19.82
N LEU A 130 14.88 17.39 -19.35
CA LEU A 130 14.61 17.96 -18.03
C LEU A 130 15.17 17.07 -16.93
N ASP A 131 14.84 15.78 -16.95
CA ASP A 131 15.24 14.85 -15.90
C ASP A 131 16.76 14.65 -15.84
N GLU A 132 17.43 14.59 -17.01
CA GLU A 132 18.90 14.55 -17.06
C GLU A 132 19.55 15.85 -16.55
N ARG A 133 18.92 16.99 -16.79
CA ARG A 133 19.40 18.28 -16.28
C ARG A 133 19.26 18.34 -14.76
N LEU A 134 18.07 18.05 -14.24
CA LEU A 134 17.79 18.07 -12.80
C LEU A 134 18.70 17.09 -12.06
N TYR A 135 18.82 15.84 -12.54
CA TYR A 135 19.67 14.85 -11.90
C TYR A 135 21.13 15.32 -11.77
N ARG A 136 21.72 15.83 -12.86
CA ARG A 136 23.10 16.35 -12.85
C ARG A 136 23.29 17.51 -11.89
N VAL A 137 22.33 18.42 -11.82
CA VAL A 137 22.43 19.61 -10.95
C VAL A 137 22.28 19.24 -9.48
N LEU A 138 21.33 18.35 -9.16
CA LEU A 138 20.92 18.08 -7.78
C LEU A 138 21.81 17.04 -7.09
N GLN A 139 22.46 16.14 -7.85
CA GLN A 139 23.36 15.12 -7.30
C GLN A 139 24.50 15.71 -6.44
N GLY A 140 24.94 16.94 -6.73
CA GLY A 140 25.99 17.63 -5.97
C GLY A 140 25.51 18.47 -4.80
N MET A 141 24.20 18.70 -4.64
CA MET A 141 23.66 19.61 -3.63
C MET A 141 23.52 18.98 -2.26
N ASP A 142 23.13 17.71 -2.21
CA ASP A 142 22.98 16.96 -0.97
C ASP A 142 23.59 15.57 -1.12
N SER A 143 24.88 15.49 -0.81
CA SER A 143 25.64 14.23 -0.81
C SER A 143 25.28 13.30 0.36
N THR A 144 24.43 13.74 1.30
CA THR A 144 24.08 12.96 2.50
C THR A 144 22.86 12.06 2.30
N ARG A 145 22.09 12.27 1.23
CA ARG A 145 20.83 11.56 0.95
C ARG A 145 20.84 10.89 -0.41
N TYR A 146 20.02 9.85 -0.55
CA TYR A 146 19.85 9.17 -1.84
C TYR A 146 19.04 10.05 -2.79
N LEU A 147 19.56 10.26 -4.00
CA LEU A 147 18.86 10.94 -5.10
C LEU A 147 18.35 9.90 -6.10
N HIS A 148 17.04 9.65 -6.04
CA HIS A 148 16.32 8.81 -6.97
C HIS A 148 15.95 9.63 -8.22
N LYS A 149 16.38 9.20 -9.41
CA LYS A 149 16.19 10.01 -10.62
C LYS A 149 14.73 10.07 -11.07
N TYR A 150 13.97 8.98 -11.00
CA TYR A 150 12.56 8.95 -11.41
C TYR A 150 11.89 7.71 -10.82
N SER A 151 10.73 7.86 -10.19
CA SER A 151 9.90 6.73 -9.73
C SER A 151 9.31 6.05 -10.96
N ALA A 152 9.87 4.92 -11.33
CA ALA A 152 9.59 4.26 -12.60
C ALA A 152 8.28 3.46 -12.54
N THR A 153 7.61 3.32 -13.68
CA THR A 153 6.40 2.47 -13.81
C THR A 153 6.65 1.01 -13.41
N GLY A 154 7.88 0.51 -13.60
CA GLY A 154 8.29 -0.81 -13.11
C GLY A 154 8.23 -0.94 -11.59
N GLU A 155 8.46 0.14 -10.85
CA GLU A 155 8.37 0.23 -9.38
C GLU A 155 6.92 0.38 -8.87
N HIS A 156 5.96 0.52 -9.81
CA HIS A 156 4.53 0.70 -9.55
C HIS A 156 3.70 -0.51 -10.00
N PRO A 157 3.91 -1.70 -9.43
CA PRO A 157 3.12 -2.88 -9.76
C PRO A 157 1.68 -2.68 -9.33
N TRP A 158 0.81 -2.33 -10.29
CA TRP A 158 -0.64 -2.17 -10.09
C TRP A 158 -1.41 -3.46 -10.40
N TYR A 159 -0.90 -4.59 -9.91
CA TYR A 159 -1.48 -5.91 -10.21
C TYR A 159 -2.86 -6.06 -9.58
N GLY A 160 -3.84 -6.46 -10.39
CA GLY A 160 -5.25 -6.55 -10.00
C GLY A 160 -5.97 -5.20 -9.95
N TRP A 161 -5.37 -4.13 -10.47
CA TRP A 161 -6.09 -2.87 -10.65
C TRP A 161 -5.96 -2.37 -12.08
N TYR A 162 -4.74 -2.01 -12.50
CA TYR A 162 -4.48 -1.57 -13.88
C TYR A 162 -3.91 -2.66 -14.79
N SER A 163 -3.37 -3.74 -14.21
CA SER A 163 -2.74 -4.81 -14.98
C SER A 163 -2.87 -6.15 -14.28
N GLY A 164 -2.79 -7.24 -15.04
CA GLY A 164 -2.67 -8.60 -14.51
C GLY A 164 -3.74 -8.97 -13.48
N HIS A 165 -3.40 -9.94 -12.64
CA HIS A 165 -4.24 -10.40 -11.53
C HIS A 165 -3.54 -10.09 -10.21
N TRP A 166 -4.26 -9.75 -9.12
CA TRP A 166 -3.64 -9.40 -7.83
C TRP A 166 -2.73 -10.52 -7.25
N LYS A 167 -2.90 -11.77 -7.69
CA LYS A 167 -1.99 -12.87 -7.33
C LYS A 167 -0.59 -12.72 -7.92
N ASP A 168 -0.41 -11.86 -8.92
CA ASP A 168 0.88 -11.64 -9.57
C ASP A 168 1.91 -11.00 -8.63
N TYR A 169 1.48 -10.38 -7.52
CA TYR A 169 2.39 -9.95 -6.44
C TYR A 169 3.19 -11.10 -5.81
N ALA A 170 2.77 -12.37 -5.96
CA ALA A 170 3.54 -13.52 -5.47
C ALA A 170 4.76 -13.85 -6.34
N ARG A 171 4.82 -13.31 -7.56
CA ARG A 171 5.98 -13.50 -8.44
C ARG A 171 7.17 -12.71 -7.87
N PRO A 172 8.39 -13.27 -7.91
CA PRO A 172 9.58 -12.51 -7.55
C PRO A 172 9.70 -11.26 -8.42
N THR A 173 9.81 -10.09 -7.78
CA THR A 173 10.09 -8.84 -8.49
C THR A 173 11.60 -8.68 -8.72
N HIS A 174 11.96 -7.93 -9.74
CA HIS A 174 13.33 -7.48 -9.97
C HIS A 174 13.59 -6.07 -9.41
N GLN A 175 12.55 -5.38 -8.95
CA GLN A 175 12.65 -4.03 -8.42
C GLN A 175 13.02 -4.03 -6.94
N PRO A 176 14.08 -3.31 -6.54
CA PRO A 176 14.42 -3.15 -5.13
C PRO A 176 13.49 -2.18 -4.41
N LEU A 177 12.87 -1.25 -5.13
CA LEU A 177 11.97 -0.24 -4.58
C LEU A 177 10.59 -0.48 -5.20
N ILE A 178 9.59 -0.71 -4.34
CA ILE A 178 8.19 -0.77 -4.74
C ILE A 178 7.56 0.50 -4.20
N THR A 179 7.41 1.51 -5.04
CA THR A 179 7.01 2.85 -4.63
C THR A 179 5.50 3.05 -4.72
N GLU A 180 4.76 2.18 -5.42
CA GLU A 180 3.30 2.20 -5.49
C GLU A 180 2.69 0.80 -5.63
N PHE A 181 1.62 0.54 -4.90
CA PHE A 181 0.72 -0.60 -5.11
C PHE A 181 -0.60 -0.35 -4.37
N GLY A 182 -1.72 -0.85 -4.91
CA GLY A 182 -3.03 -0.67 -4.28
C GLY A 182 -4.19 -0.96 -5.22
N ALA A 183 -5.39 -0.62 -4.74
CA ALA A 183 -6.66 -0.67 -5.47
C ALA A 183 -7.65 0.30 -4.82
N GLN A 184 -8.69 0.71 -5.56
CA GLN A 184 -9.75 1.54 -4.98
C GLN A 184 -10.65 0.72 -4.06
N ALA A 185 -11.32 1.42 -3.14
CA ALA A 185 -12.47 0.93 -2.40
C ALA A 185 -13.38 2.09 -2.03
N LEU A 186 -14.69 1.81 -1.96
CA LEU A 186 -15.65 2.78 -1.47
C LEU A 186 -15.40 3.07 0.02
N PRO A 187 -15.66 4.31 0.48
CA PRO A 187 -15.70 4.61 1.91
C PRO A 187 -16.92 3.95 2.56
N ASP A 188 -17.09 4.11 3.87
CA ASP A 188 -18.28 3.65 4.56
C ASP A 188 -19.55 4.38 4.09
N LEU A 189 -20.73 3.82 4.37
CA LEU A 189 -21.99 4.39 3.91
C LEU A 189 -22.18 5.86 4.33
N PRO A 190 -21.92 6.27 5.60
CA PRO A 190 -22.04 7.67 5.99
C PRO A 190 -21.13 8.63 5.21
N SER A 191 -19.93 8.20 4.84
CA SER A 191 -19.02 9.02 4.04
C SER A 191 -19.38 9.01 2.57
N LEU A 192 -19.83 7.86 2.05
CA LEU A 192 -20.33 7.75 0.68
C LEU A 192 -21.54 8.66 0.44
N GLN A 193 -22.45 8.75 1.41
CA GLN A 193 -23.62 9.66 1.36
C GLN A 193 -23.27 11.15 1.36
N LYS A 194 -22.05 11.51 1.76
CA LYS A 194 -21.55 12.89 1.65
C LYS A 194 -20.94 13.17 0.27
N ILE A 195 -20.56 12.14 -0.47
CA ILE A 195 -20.07 12.24 -1.85
C ILE A 195 -21.26 12.24 -2.81
N PHE A 196 -22.14 11.23 -2.70
CA PHE A 196 -23.29 11.03 -3.56
C PHE A 196 -24.59 11.22 -2.78
N THR A 197 -25.47 12.10 -3.26
CA THR A 197 -26.72 12.43 -2.58
C THR A 197 -27.96 11.93 -3.34
N GLY A 198 -29.02 11.61 -2.61
CA GLY A 198 -30.29 11.17 -3.19
C GLY A 198 -30.15 9.93 -4.06
N GLU A 199 -30.64 10.02 -5.31
CA GLU A 199 -30.68 8.88 -6.25
C GLU A 199 -29.30 8.52 -6.83
N ALA A 200 -28.28 9.38 -6.69
CA ALA A 200 -26.92 9.12 -7.16
C ALA A 200 -26.14 8.12 -6.30
N LEU A 201 -26.65 7.79 -5.10
CA LEU A 201 -26.02 6.82 -4.19
C LEU A 201 -25.94 5.41 -4.80
N TRP A 202 -26.81 5.09 -5.76
CA TRP A 202 -26.76 3.85 -6.52
C TRP A 202 -26.70 4.14 -8.03
N PRO A 203 -25.58 3.84 -8.71
CA PRO A 203 -25.39 4.19 -10.11
C PRO A 203 -25.98 3.12 -11.04
N ASP A 204 -27.26 3.27 -11.39
CA ASP A 204 -28.02 2.38 -12.29
C ASP A 204 -28.31 3.00 -13.68
N THR A 205 -27.92 4.26 -13.89
CA THR A 205 -27.98 4.95 -15.18
C THR A 205 -26.60 5.48 -15.57
N GLU A 206 -26.40 5.76 -16.86
CA GLU A 206 -25.12 6.29 -17.34
C GLU A 206 -24.81 7.68 -16.77
N GLU A 207 -25.82 8.52 -16.53
CA GLU A 207 -25.66 9.84 -15.90
C GLU A 207 -25.11 9.71 -14.47
N LYS A 208 -25.62 8.75 -13.69
CA LYS A 208 -25.12 8.48 -12.34
C LYS A 208 -23.72 7.87 -12.37
N TRP A 209 -23.40 7.06 -13.38
CA TRP A 209 -22.03 6.58 -13.59
C TRP A 209 -21.07 7.72 -13.88
N GLN A 210 -21.46 8.72 -14.67
CA GLN A 210 -20.64 9.91 -14.92
C GLN A 210 -20.36 10.69 -13.63
N GLU A 211 -21.33 10.79 -12.71
CA GLU A 211 -21.12 11.39 -11.39
C GLU A 211 -20.12 10.58 -10.56
N TRP A 212 -20.22 9.25 -10.57
CA TRP A 212 -19.24 8.38 -9.91
C TRP A 212 -17.84 8.50 -10.50
N GLU A 213 -17.73 8.53 -11.83
CA GLU A 213 -16.48 8.71 -12.57
C GLU A 213 -15.86 10.10 -12.32
N TYR A 214 -16.68 11.15 -12.15
CA TYR A 214 -16.21 12.46 -11.73
C TYR A 214 -15.50 12.40 -10.37
N HIS A 215 -16.05 11.62 -9.43
CA HIS A 215 -15.42 11.31 -8.14
C HIS A 215 -14.34 10.21 -8.24
N ASN A 216 -13.81 9.98 -9.44
CA ASN A 216 -12.75 9.04 -9.81
C ASN A 216 -13.07 7.55 -9.56
N PHE A 217 -14.33 7.15 -9.49
CA PHE A 217 -14.65 5.73 -9.49
C PHE A 217 -14.30 5.10 -10.84
N GLN A 218 -13.48 4.04 -10.82
CA GLN A 218 -12.99 3.38 -12.03
C GLN A 218 -13.79 2.12 -12.35
N ARG A 219 -14.82 2.23 -13.21
CA ARG A 219 -15.73 1.13 -13.57
C ARG A 219 -15.01 -0.07 -14.19
N ARG A 220 -14.18 0.17 -15.21
CA ARG A 220 -13.45 -0.88 -15.92
C ARG A 220 -12.55 -1.65 -14.97
N GLU A 221 -11.75 -0.94 -14.18
CA GLU A 221 -10.83 -1.53 -13.22
C GLU A 221 -11.59 -2.32 -12.14
N THR A 222 -12.70 -1.78 -11.65
CA THR A 222 -13.54 -2.46 -10.64
C THR A 222 -14.21 -3.72 -11.17
N PHE A 223 -14.83 -3.67 -12.35
CA PHE A 223 -15.69 -4.74 -12.85
C PHE A 223 -14.96 -5.73 -13.75
N GLU A 224 -14.06 -5.27 -14.63
CA GLU A 224 -13.40 -6.12 -15.62
C GLU A 224 -12.09 -6.69 -15.12
N ILE A 225 -11.29 -5.90 -14.40
CA ILE A 225 -9.95 -6.32 -13.93
C ILE A 225 -10.03 -6.95 -12.53
N ALA A 226 -10.61 -6.22 -11.58
CA ALA A 226 -10.75 -6.67 -10.20
C ALA A 226 -11.88 -7.69 -10.01
N GLY A 227 -12.90 -7.65 -10.89
CA GLY A 227 -14.04 -8.56 -10.85
C GLY A 227 -14.91 -8.38 -9.60
N VAL A 228 -15.00 -7.16 -9.06
CA VAL A 228 -15.77 -6.86 -7.85
C VAL A 228 -17.25 -6.77 -8.20
N PRO A 229 -18.12 -7.64 -7.64
CA PRO A 229 -19.55 -7.57 -7.91
C PRO A 229 -20.20 -6.40 -7.18
N MET A 230 -21.16 -5.73 -7.83
CA MET A 230 -22.01 -4.73 -7.15
C MET A 230 -22.88 -5.36 -6.06
N GLY A 231 -23.32 -6.60 -6.26
CA GLY A 231 -24.28 -7.26 -5.37
C GLY A 231 -25.68 -6.65 -5.44
N ASN A 232 -26.47 -6.83 -4.39
CA ASN A 232 -27.91 -6.50 -4.34
C ASN A 232 -28.21 -5.11 -3.76
N GLY A 233 -27.20 -4.32 -3.39
CA GLY A 233 -27.39 -3.00 -2.78
C GLY A 233 -26.08 -2.32 -2.38
N ILE A 234 -26.16 -1.06 -1.97
CA ILE A 234 -24.98 -0.20 -1.76
C ILE A 234 -24.08 -0.70 -0.61
N GLU A 235 -24.66 -1.23 0.46
CA GLU A 235 -23.91 -1.78 1.59
C GLU A 235 -23.12 -3.03 1.19
N GLU A 236 -23.71 -3.86 0.32
CA GLU A 236 -23.01 -5.01 -0.24
C GLU A 236 -21.90 -4.58 -1.19
N PHE A 237 -22.14 -3.57 -2.03
CA PHE A 237 -21.11 -3.05 -2.91
C PHE A 237 -19.93 -2.45 -2.15
N ILE A 238 -20.21 -1.65 -1.10
CA ILE A 238 -19.20 -1.12 -0.18
C ILE A 238 -18.38 -2.28 0.41
N ARG A 239 -19.04 -3.31 0.95
CA ARG A 239 -18.36 -4.47 1.53
C ARG A 239 -17.47 -5.18 0.51
N ASN A 240 -17.98 -5.42 -0.70
CA ASN A 240 -17.23 -6.14 -1.74
C ASN A 240 -15.99 -5.37 -2.20
N THR A 241 -16.10 -4.04 -2.39
CA THR A 241 -14.95 -3.20 -2.77
C THR A 241 -13.91 -3.11 -1.66
N GLN A 242 -14.36 -2.94 -0.40
CA GLN A 242 -13.47 -2.89 0.75
C GLN A 242 -12.77 -4.22 1.04
N GLU A 243 -13.46 -5.35 0.89
CA GLU A 243 -12.87 -6.68 1.00
C GLU A 243 -11.82 -6.91 -0.09
N TYR A 244 -12.10 -6.48 -1.32
CA TYR A 244 -11.14 -6.56 -2.43
C TYR A 244 -9.86 -5.77 -2.11
N GLN A 245 -9.98 -4.49 -1.72
CA GLN A 245 -8.83 -3.65 -1.39
C GLN A 245 -8.04 -4.24 -0.20
N ALA A 246 -8.71 -4.66 0.87
CA ALA A 246 -8.07 -5.26 2.03
C ALA A 246 -7.28 -6.53 1.66
N ARG A 247 -7.88 -7.43 0.87
CA ARG A 247 -7.24 -8.65 0.41
C ARG A 247 -6.00 -8.35 -0.44
N LEU A 248 -6.13 -7.46 -1.41
CA LEU A 248 -5.03 -7.10 -2.32
C LEU A 248 -3.87 -6.49 -1.54
N ILE A 249 -4.16 -5.55 -0.64
CA ILE A 249 -3.14 -4.89 0.18
C ILE A 249 -2.41 -5.89 1.08
N GLN A 250 -3.15 -6.75 1.78
CA GLN A 250 -2.55 -7.79 2.62
C GLN A 250 -1.63 -8.69 1.77
N TYR A 251 -2.14 -9.18 0.64
CA TYR A 251 -1.40 -10.09 -0.22
C TYR A 251 -0.12 -9.48 -0.77
N ALA A 252 -0.20 -8.25 -1.31
CA ALA A 252 0.92 -7.52 -1.87
C ALA A 252 1.98 -7.22 -0.82
N ALA A 253 1.58 -6.61 0.30
CA ALA A 253 2.48 -6.22 1.37
C ALA A 253 3.19 -7.43 1.99
N GLU A 254 2.46 -8.50 2.31
CA GLU A 254 3.08 -9.70 2.87
C GLU A 254 4.01 -10.39 1.86
N SER A 255 3.67 -10.40 0.57
CA SER A 255 4.55 -10.94 -0.48
C SER A 255 5.86 -10.20 -0.57
N TYR A 256 5.83 -8.88 -0.68
CA TYR A 256 7.06 -8.10 -0.78
C TYR A 256 7.90 -8.13 0.50
N ARG A 257 7.26 -8.24 1.68
CA ARG A 257 8.01 -8.46 2.93
C ARG A 257 8.68 -9.83 2.99
N ARG A 258 8.13 -10.88 2.36
CA ARG A 258 8.84 -12.16 2.18
C ARG A 258 10.05 -12.02 1.25
N GLN A 259 9.98 -11.13 0.26
CA GLN A 259 11.05 -10.82 -0.69
C GLN A 259 12.08 -9.79 -0.17
N ARG A 260 12.01 -9.45 1.13
CA ARG A 260 12.89 -8.45 1.76
C ARG A 260 14.38 -8.71 1.51
N TYR A 261 15.07 -7.65 1.13
CA TYR A 261 16.47 -7.56 0.71
C TYR A 261 16.87 -8.52 -0.41
N ARG A 262 15.90 -9.12 -1.11
CA ARG A 262 16.07 -10.06 -2.23
C ARG A 262 14.92 -9.98 -3.24
N PRO A 263 14.81 -8.89 -4.02
CA PRO A 263 15.61 -7.67 -3.98
C PRO A 263 14.99 -6.53 -3.13
N VAL A 264 13.75 -6.69 -2.65
CA VAL A 264 12.94 -5.58 -2.15
C VAL A 264 13.52 -4.96 -0.88
N ALA A 265 13.85 -3.68 -0.90
CA ALA A 265 14.34 -2.89 0.24
C ALA A 265 13.27 -1.97 0.84
N ALA A 266 12.29 -1.57 0.04
CA ALA A 266 11.25 -0.64 0.42
C ALA A 266 9.93 -0.95 -0.29
N ILE A 267 8.82 -0.76 0.41
CA ILE A 267 7.46 -0.86 -0.13
C ILE A 267 6.65 0.37 0.29
N PHE A 268 5.90 0.96 -0.62
CA PHE A 268 5.02 2.09 -0.36
C PHE A 268 3.63 1.82 -0.95
N GLN A 269 2.65 1.66 -0.07
CA GLN A 269 1.25 1.52 -0.49
C GLN A 269 0.76 2.84 -1.09
N PHE A 270 -0.04 2.79 -2.16
CA PHE A 270 -0.67 3.97 -2.75
C PHE A 270 -2.20 3.87 -2.58
N MET A 271 -2.86 4.81 -1.92
CA MET A 271 -2.33 5.90 -1.08
C MET A 271 -2.98 5.92 0.30
N PHE A 272 -2.46 6.72 1.23
CA PHE A 272 -2.90 6.67 2.61
C PHE A 272 -4.31 7.22 2.81
N VAL A 273 -4.55 8.46 2.39
CA VAL A 273 -5.84 9.19 2.53
C VAL A 273 -6.39 9.57 1.17
N GLU A 274 -7.70 9.75 1.08
CA GLU A 274 -8.31 10.50 -0.04
C GLU A 274 -8.03 12.00 0.18
N ASP A 275 -7.62 12.70 -0.88
CA ASP A 275 -7.27 14.12 -0.85
C ASP A 275 -8.47 15.04 -1.17
N TRP A 276 -9.57 14.49 -1.67
CA TRP A 276 -10.85 15.17 -1.85
C TRP A 276 -12.01 14.17 -1.72
N PRO A 277 -13.29 14.59 -1.61
CA PRO A 277 -14.44 13.67 -1.58
C PRO A 277 -14.48 12.82 -2.86
N SER A 278 -13.94 11.61 -2.81
CA SER A 278 -13.65 10.80 -4.00
C SER A 278 -13.44 9.33 -3.65
N VAL A 279 -13.35 8.50 -4.69
CA VAL A 279 -13.07 7.07 -4.61
C VAL A 279 -11.72 6.78 -5.27
N ASN A 280 -10.61 7.28 -4.72
CA ASN A 280 -9.27 6.88 -5.18
C ASN A 280 -8.80 5.61 -4.44
N TRP A 281 -7.49 5.43 -4.32
CA TRP A 281 -6.84 4.28 -3.68
C TRP A 281 -6.64 4.46 -2.17
N GLY A 282 -7.26 5.47 -1.56
CA GLY A 282 -7.13 5.76 -0.14
C GLY A 282 -7.54 4.56 0.71
N ILE A 283 -6.73 4.20 1.70
CA ILE A 283 -7.11 3.23 2.76
C ILE A 283 -7.77 3.92 3.96
N VAL A 284 -7.75 5.24 3.97
CA VAL A 284 -8.45 6.14 4.88
C VAL A 284 -9.24 7.11 3.99
N ASP A 285 -10.52 7.31 4.26
CA ASP A 285 -11.34 8.22 3.45
C ASP A 285 -11.00 9.71 3.68
N TYR A 286 -11.66 10.60 2.94
CA TYR A 286 -11.43 12.05 3.01
C TYR A 286 -11.70 12.64 4.40
N TRP A 287 -12.65 12.07 5.16
CA TRP A 287 -12.98 12.48 6.53
C TRP A 287 -12.16 11.73 7.59
N ARG A 288 -11.13 10.99 7.16
CA ARG A 288 -10.21 10.22 7.97
C ARG A 288 -10.82 9.00 8.66
N ASN A 289 -11.87 8.40 8.10
CA ASN A 289 -12.34 7.10 8.56
C ASN A 289 -11.50 5.99 7.92
N PRO A 290 -10.85 5.11 8.71
CA PRO A 290 -10.11 3.98 8.15
C PRO A 290 -11.03 2.97 7.46
N LYS A 291 -10.70 2.60 6.21
CA LYS A 291 -11.32 1.50 5.48
C LYS A 291 -10.73 0.16 5.95
N PRO A 292 -11.33 -1.01 5.66
CA PRO A 292 -10.74 -2.32 5.95
C PRO A 292 -9.31 -2.51 5.39
N GLY A 293 -8.97 -1.84 4.28
CA GLY A 293 -7.60 -1.78 3.74
C GLY A 293 -6.56 -1.25 4.73
N TYR A 294 -6.93 -0.32 5.62
CA TYR A 294 -6.04 0.17 6.68
C TYR A 294 -5.68 -0.92 7.69
N GLN A 295 -6.65 -1.74 8.10
CA GLN A 295 -6.38 -2.84 9.03
C GLN A 295 -5.55 -3.94 8.38
N ALA A 296 -5.80 -4.25 7.11
CA ALA A 296 -4.98 -5.17 6.33
C ALA A 296 -3.52 -4.69 6.25
N LEU A 297 -3.29 -3.42 5.94
CA LEU A 297 -1.95 -2.84 5.91
C LEU A 297 -1.30 -2.88 7.30
N ARG A 298 -2.02 -2.48 8.35
CA ARG A 298 -1.55 -2.49 9.73
C ARG A 298 -1.05 -3.87 10.17
N ILE A 299 -1.80 -4.92 9.84
CA ILE A 299 -1.41 -6.31 10.09
C ILE A 299 -0.16 -6.65 9.28
N ALA A 300 -0.18 -6.42 7.97
CA ALA A 300 0.94 -6.74 7.09
C ALA A 300 2.23 -5.97 7.42
N TYR A 301 2.14 -4.80 8.07
CA TYR A 301 3.27 -3.94 8.42
C TYR A 301 3.79 -4.13 9.85
N GLN A 302 3.24 -5.05 10.64
CA GLN A 302 3.73 -5.34 12.00
C GLN A 302 5.27 -5.52 12.05
N PRO A 303 5.98 -4.91 13.03
CA PRO A 303 7.43 -5.07 13.22
C PRO A 303 7.90 -6.52 13.23
N VAL A 304 7.11 -7.40 13.85
CA VAL A 304 7.28 -8.84 13.80
C VAL A 304 5.98 -9.44 13.23
N LEU A 305 6.04 -9.97 12.02
CA LEU A 305 4.88 -10.48 11.29
C LEU A 305 4.90 -12.01 11.25
N PRO A 306 3.90 -12.68 11.83
CA PRO A 306 3.57 -14.06 11.47
C PRO A 306 2.76 -14.09 10.15
N GLY A 307 3.45 -14.17 9.02
CA GLY A 307 2.83 -14.17 7.69
C GLY A 307 2.21 -15.51 7.32
N ILE A 308 1.15 -15.49 6.51
CA ILE A 308 0.54 -16.70 5.92
C ILE A 308 0.71 -16.60 4.41
N GLU A 309 1.48 -17.51 3.83
CA GLU A 309 1.64 -17.64 2.39
C GLU A 309 0.64 -18.67 1.84
N TRP A 310 -0.07 -18.24 0.80
CA TRP A 310 -1.20 -18.96 0.20
C TRP A 310 -1.33 -18.60 -1.29
N ASP A 311 -1.85 -19.53 -2.10
CA ASP A 311 -1.97 -19.40 -3.57
C ASP A 311 -3.43 -19.30 -4.07
N ARG A 312 -4.37 -19.71 -3.22
CA ARG A 312 -5.81 -19.70 -3.46
C ARG A 312 -6.57 -19.52 -2.15
N GLN A 313 -7.86 -19.23 -2.25
CA GLN A 313 -8.78 -19.09 -1.11
C GLN A 313 -9.91 -20.11 -1.13
N ARG A 314 -9.93 -20.99 -2.14
CA ARG A 314 -10.96 -22.00 -2.32
C ARG A 314 -10.30 -23.33 -2.64
N TRP A 315 -10.75 -24.36 -1.94
CA TRP A 315 -10.38 -25.75 -2.11
C TRP A 315 -11.63 -26.59 -2.35
N GLU A 316 -11.49 -27.73 -3.02
CA GLU A 316 -12.60 -28.67 -3.18
C GLU A 316 -12.68 -29.63 -1.97
N PRO A 317 -13.87 -30.19 -1.65
CA PRO A 317 -14.00 -31.14 -0.54
C PRO A 317 -13.07 -32.34 -0.72
N GLY A 318 -12.33 -32.67 0.35
CA GLY A 318 -11.33 -33.76 0.32
C GLY A 318 -9.94 -33.34 -0.19
N GLU A 319 -9.79 -32.15 -0.79
CA GLU A 319 -8.47 -31.60 -1.12
C GLU A 319 -7.67 -31.33 0.16
N THR A 320 -6.34 -31.47 0.07
CA THR A 320 -5.45 -31.08 1.17
C THR A 320 -5.19 -29.58 1.09
N VAL A 321 -5.63 -28.84 2.10
CA VAL A 321 -5.25 -27.43 2.24
C VAL A 321 -3.77 -27.40 2.65
N LYS A 322 -2.96 -26.66 1.88
CA LYS A 322 -1.52 -26.50 2.12
C LYS A 322 -1.19 -25.02 2.18
N LEU A 323 -0.66 -24.56 3.31
CA LEU A 323 -0.24 -23.18 3.55
C LEU A 323 1.17 -23.15 4.14
N HIS A 324 1.82 -22.00 4.06
CA HIS A 324 3.16 -21.81 4.59
C HIS A 324 3.19 -20.64 5.57
N PHE A 325 3.64 -20.88 6.81
CA PHE A 325 3.80 -19.79 7.77
C PHE A 325 5.20 -19.21 7.69
N TRP A 326 5.26 -17.90 7.71
CA TRP A 326 6.47 -17.10 7.71
C TRP A 326 6.58 -16.33 9.02
N VAL A 327 7.81 -16.11 9.47
CA VAL A 327 8.09 -15.13 10.52
C VAL A 327 9.08 -14.12 9.95
N ILE A 328 8.68 -12.86 9.97
CA ILE A 328 9.48 -11.71 9.52
C ILE A 328 9.69 -10.79 10.72
N ASN A 329 10.93 -10.42 11.00
CA ASN A 329 11.34 -9.56 12.09
C ASN A 329 12.17 -8.40 11.56
N ASP A 330 11.59 -7.20 11.55
CA ASP A 330 12.28 -5.96 11.13
C ASP A 330 13.07 -5.32 12.27
N LEU A 331 12.97 -5.83 13.50
CA LEU A 331 13.63 -5.26 14.66
C LEU A 331 15.10 -5.72 14.73
N PRO A 332 16.00 -4.89 15.28
CA PRO A 332 17.38 -5.28 15.60
C PRO A 332 17.45 -6.15 16.88
N LYS A 333 16.33 -6.69 17.35
CA LYS A 333 16.19 -7.54 18.55
C LYS A 333 15.93 -8.98 18.13
N ALA A 334 16.59 -9.93 18.79
CA ALA A 334 16.28 -11.35 18.69
C ALA A 334 15.19 -11.75 19.69
N PHE A 335 14.40 -12.76 19.35
CA PHE A 335 13.43 -13.38 20.25
C PHE A 335 13.73 -14.87 20.38
N PRO A 336 14.58 -15.27 21.35
CA PRO A 336 14.74 -16.69 21.67
C PRO A 336 13.43 -17.22 22.26
N ASP A 337 13.13 -18.49 22.00
CA ASP A 337 12.00 -19.21 22.57
C ASP A 337 10.63 -18.52 22.36
N ALA A 338 10.46 -17.87 21.20
CA ALA A 338 9.18 -17.32 20.78
C ALA A 338 8.20 -18.45 20.45
N ARG A 339 6.92 -18.25 20.73
CA ARG A 339 5.85 -19.23 20.47
C ARG A 339 5.00 -18.78 19.30
N LEU A 340 5.00 -19.57 18.23
CA LEU A 340 4.07 -19.42 17.12
C LEU A 340 2.91 -20.39 17.33
N SER A 341 1.70 -19.87 17.51
CA SER A 341 0.48 -20.64 17.64
C SER A 341 -0.47 -20.35 16.48
N TRP A 342 -1.29 -21.33 16.13
CA TRP A 342 -2.37 -21.14 15.17
C TRP A 342 -3.62 -21.89 15.58
N THR A 343 -4.76 -21.31 15.21
CA THR A 343 -6.08 -21.84 15.49
C THR A 343 -6.90 -21.85 14.20
N LEU A 344 -7.35 -23.04 13.79
CA LEU A 344 -8.31 -23.20 12.70
C LEU A 344 -9.72 -23.20 13.28
N ARG A 345 -10.59 -22.35 12.74
CA ARG A 345 -12.01 -22.25 13.10
C ARG A 345 -12.91 -22.49 11.91
N GLN A 346 -14.08 -23.05 12.17
CA GLN A 346 -15.21 -23.10 11.26
C GLN A 346 -16.43 -22.51 12.00
N GLY A 347 -16.86 -21.31 11.60
CA GLY A 347 -17.71 -20.48 12.46
C GLY A 347 -17.05 -20.24 13.82
N GLU A 348 -17.81 -20.44 14.90
CA GLU A 348 -17.31 -20.32 16.28
C GLU A 348 -16.52 -21.54 16.77
N SER A 349 -16.62 -22.69 16.07
CA SER A 349 -16.01 -23.95 16.50
C SER A 349 -14.52 -23.99 16.21
N ILE A 350 -13.72 -24.31 17.23
CA ILE A 350 -12.28 -24.60 17.08
C ILE A 350 -12.13 -26.01 16.51
N ARG A 351 -11.42 -26.14 15.39
CA ARG A 351 -11.09 -27.42 14.74
C ARG A 351 -9.69 -27.89 15.09
N GLU A 352 -8.76 -26.98 15.27
CA GLU A 352 -7.37 -27.26 15.58
C GLU A 352 -6.77 -26.08 16.34
N THR A 353 -5.91 -26.38 17.32
CA THR A 353 -4.94 -25.43 17.86
C THR A 353 -3.60 -26.14 17.97
N GLN A 354 -2.54 -25.53 17.43
CA GLN A 354 -1.17 -26.02 17.61
C GLN A 354 -0.26 -24.87 18.00
N THR A 355 0.90 -25.21 18.55
CA THR A 355 1.94 -24.25 18.94
C THR A 355 3.31 -24.87 18.75
N VAL A 356 4.24 -24.08 18.23
CA VAL A 356 5.66 -24.43 18.11
C VAL A 356 6.51 -23.35 18.74
N THR A 357 7.64 -23.75 19.32
CA THR A 357 8.65 -22.82 19.84
C THR A 357 9.75 -22.65 18.80
N LEU A 358 10.18 -21.42 18.57
CA LEU A 358 11.22 -21.09 17.59
C LEU A 358 12.05 -19.88 18.04
N SER A 359 13.31 -19.84 17.61
CA SER A 359 14.16 -18.64 17.77
C SER A 359 13.99 -17.70 16.58
N ILE A 360 13.83 -16.40 16.82
CA ILE A 360 13.69 -15.38 15.77
C ILE A 360 14.93 -14.48 15.77
N PRO A 361 15.80 -14.56 14.76
CA PRO A 361 16.94 -13.65 14.62
C PRO A 361 16.49 -12.20 14.36
N PRO A 362 17.32 -11.19 14.68
CA PRO A 362 17.06 -9.81 14.30
C PRO A 362 17.11 -9.64 12.78
N ASP A 363 16.39 -8.66 12.22
CA ASP A 363 16.43 -8.27 10.80
C ASP A 363 16.28 -9.47 9.83
N SER A 364 15.36 -10.39 10.11
CA SER A 364 15.24 -11.69 9.45
C SER A 364 13.86 -11.95 8.84
N GLY A 365 13.77 -12.89 7.90
CA GLY A 365 12.51 -13.34 7.32
C GLY A 365 12.67 -14.76 6.79
N ARG A 366 11.85 -15.71 7.27
CA ARG A 366 11.91 -17.10 6.83
C ARG A 366 10.58 -17.84 6.97
N ARG A 367 10.39 -18.82 6.10
CA ARG A 367 9.36 -19.84 6.26
C ARG A 367 9.71 -20.73 7.45
N VAL A 368 8.75 -20.99 8.33
CA VAL A 368 8.96 -21.74 9.58
C VAL A 368 8.08 -22.99 9.69
N VAL A 369 6.89 -22.99 9.08
CA VAL A 369 5.95 -24.13 9.12
C VAL A 369 5.34 -24.35 7.74
N GLU A 370 5.24 -25.61 7.33
CA GLU A 370 4.36 -26.04 6.25
C GLU A 370 3.12 -26.67 6.89
N TRP A 371 2.00 -25.94 6.89
CA TRP A 371 0.74 -26.41 7.48
C TRP A 371 -0.06 -27.16 6.42
N LYS A 372 -0.56 -28.34 6.79
CA LYS A 372 -1.38 -29.18 5.94
C LYS A 372 -2.59 -29.66 6.72
N GLN A 373 -3.77 -29.51 6.12
CA GLN A 373 -4.99 -30.03 6.70
C GLN A 373 -5.80 -30.79 5.66
N LYS A 374 -6.24 -31.99 6.06
CA LYS A 374 -7.02 -32.92 5.22
C LYS A 374 -8.41 -33.12 5.81
N GLY A 375 -9.35 -33.53 4.97
CA GLY A 375 -10.68 -33.93 5.41
C GLY A 375 -11.50 -32.79 6.01
N LEU A 376 -11.25 -31.55 5.57
CA LEU A 376 -12.10 -30.43 5.93
C LEU A 376 -13.46 -30.60 5.25
N ALA A 377 -14.52 -30.49 6.04
CA ALA A 377 -15.88 -30.46 5.53
C ALA A 377 -16.13 -29.16 4.76
N SER A 378 -17.15 -29.14 3.89
CA SER A 378 -17.52 -27.92 3.19
C SER A 378 -17.89 -26.79 4.15
N GLY A 379 -17.53 -25.56 3.79
CA GLY A 379 -17.84 -24.35 4.56
C GLY A 379 -16.68 -23.35 4.60
N GLU A 380 -16.88 -22.31 5.39
CA GLU A 380 -15.91 -21.23 5.57
C GLU A 380 -15.01 -21.47 6.77
N TYR A 381 -13.72 -21.23 6.58
CA TYR A 381 -12.69 -21.41 7.58
C TYR A 381 -11.93 -20.12 7.82
N ARG A 382 -11.50 -19.97 9.07
CA ARG A 382 -10.64 -18.88 9.51
C ARG A 382 -9.44 -19.48 10.22
N LEU A 383 -8.26 -19.22 9.67
CA LEU A 383 -6.98 -19.61 10.25
C LEU A 383 -6.33 -18.38 10.87
N GLN A 384 -6.20 -18.39 12.19
CA GLN A 384 -5.58 -17.31 12.94
C GLN A 384 -4.20 -17.76 13.39
N VAL A 385 -3.19 -16.92 13.18
CA VAL A 385 -1.81 -17.17 13.58
C VAL A 385 -1.38 -16.08 14.55
N ARG A 386 -0.74 -16.46 15.64
CA ARG A 386 -0.30 -15.58 16.71
C ARG A 386 1.14 -15.90 17.08
N LEU A 387 1.93 -14.86 17.26
CA LEU A 387 3.32 -14.96 17.66
C LEU A 387 3.54 -14.21 18.97
N GLU A 388 4.11 -14.91 19.96
CA GLU A 388 4.41 -14.38 21.29
C GLU A 388 5.91 -14.54 21.59
N GLU A 389 6.50 -13.60 22.33
CA GLU A 389 7.81 -13.85 22.94
C GLU A 389 7.70 -14.80 24.15
N ALA A 390 8.84 -15.28 24.65
CA ALA A 390 8.91 -16.27 25.74
C ALA A 390 8.06 -15.89 26.98
N ARG A 391 7.92 -14.58 27.26
CA ARG A 391 7.17 -14.04 28.39
C ARG A 391 5.66 -13.91 28.15
N GLY A 392 5.18 -14.26 26.95
CA GLY A 392 3.78 -14.21 26.55
C GLY A 392 3.31 -12.87 25.96
N GLU A 393 4.19 -11.89 25.79
CA GLU A 393 3.85 -10.66 25.07
C GLU A 393 3.67 -10.95 23.57
N VAL A 394 2.62 -10.38 22.98
CA VAL A 394 2.27 -10.58 21.57
C VAL A 394 3.18 -9.75 20.70
N LEU A 395 3.93 -10.42 19.83
CA LEU A 395 4.78 -9.77 18.83
C LEU A 395 4.00 -9.45 17.56
N GLY A 396 3.04 -10.31 17.19
CA GLY A 396 2.12 -10.04 16.09
C GLY A 396 1.08 -11.12 15.89
N THR A 397 0.06 -10.79 15.08
CA THR A 397 -1.04 -11.69 14.72
C THR A 397 -1.40 -11.56 13.25
N ASN A 398 -1.91 -12.62 12.65
CA ASN A 398 -2.41 -12.59 11.28
C ASN A 398 -3.59 -13.55 11.12
N GLU A 399 -4.38 -13.34 10.07
CA GLU A 399 -5.56 -14.15 9.78
C GLU A 399 -5.66 -14.40 8.27
N PHE A 400 -6.11 -15.60 7.93
CA PHE A 400 -6.45 -15.97 6.57
C PHE A 400 -7.82 -16.66 6.54
N ARG A 401 -8.65 -16.26 5.59
CA ARG A 401 -9.98 -16.83 5.35
C ARG A 401 -10.01 -17.56 4.03
N PHE A 402 -10.61 -18.75 4.07
CA PHE A 402 -10.77 -19.61 2.90
C PHE A 402 -12.03 -20.45 2.99
N THR A 403 -12.43 -21.02 1.86
CA THR A 403 -13.59 -21.90 1.73
C THR A 403 -13.18 -23.29 1.24
N VAL A 404 -13.94 -24.29 1.69
CA VAL A 404 -13.90 -25.64 1.15
C VAL A 404 -15.27 -25.94 0.54
N GLY A 405 -15.30 -26.36 -0.72
CA GLY A 405 -16.53 -26.52 -1.49
C GLY A 405 -17.21 -25.20 -1.85
N GLN A 406 -18.49 -25.26 -2.23
CA GLN A 406 -19.28 -24.06 -2.45
C GLN A 406 -19.63 -23.41 -1.09
N PRO A 407 -19.64 -22.07 -1.00
CA PRO A 407 -20.26 -21.39 0.13
C PRO A 407 -21.69 -21.92 0.29
N ALA A 408 -22.12 -22.17 1.52
CA ALA A 408 -23.54 -22.43 1.74
C ALA A 408 -24.30 -21.19 1.22
N ILE A 409 -25.10 -21.37 0.18
CA ILE A 409 -26.05 -20.35 -0.26
C ILE A 409 -27.00 -20.18 0.93
N GLN A 410 -26.85 -19.08 1.67
CA GLN A 410 -27.81 -18.67 2.68
C GLN A 410 -28.99 -17.95 2.03
#